data_AF-A0AAN1Y8I2-F1
#
_entry.id   AF-A0AAN1Y8I2-F1
#
_cell.length_a   1.000
_cell.length_b   1.000
_cell.length_c   1.000
_cell.angle_alpha   90.00
_cell.angle_beta   90.00
_cell.angle_gamma   90.00
#
_symmetry.space_group_name_H-M   'P 1'
#
loop_
_entity.id
_entity.type
_entity.pdbx_description
1 polymer ?
#
loop_
_entity_poly.entity_id
_entity_poly.type
_entity_poly.pdbx_seq_one_letter_code
_entity_poly.pdbx_strand_id
1 'polypeptide(L)'
;MFPYIGQQPVNEIKPLVLLNVLRRMESRGATEKAKKVRQRCSEVFRYAIVTGRAEYNPAADLTSAMSGHESKHYPFLTVEELPDFFKALSRYIGSPLVVLAARLLILTGVRTGELRGASWSEFDLEKAVWEIPAERMKMKRPHLVPLSTQALEIVQQLKGMTGQYPLVFPGRNDPARR
;
A
#
# COMPACT_ATOMS: atom_id res chain seq x y z
N MET A 1 16.79 -9.79 -11.14
CA MET A 1 16.84 -9.71 -12.61
C MET A 1 18.11 -8.99 -13.04
N PHE A 2 18.18 -7.68 -12.81
CA PHE A 2 19.43 -6.94 -12.86
C PHE A 2 20.29 -7.22 -11.61
N PRO A 3 21.62 -7.29 -11.73
CA PRO A 3 22.40 -7.21 -12.97
C PRO A 3 22.52 -8.54 -13.74
N TYR A 4 22.03 -9.65 -13.20
CA TYR A 4 22.39 -11.01 -13.65
C TYR A 4 22.03 -11.38 -15.10
N ILE A 5 20.82 -11.03 -15.56
CA ILE A 5 20.33 -11.40 -16.91
C ILE A 5 19.75 -10.22 -17.67
N GLY A 6 19.95 -9.00 -17.15
CA GLY A 6 19.34 -7.80 -17.70
C GLY A 6 19.96 -7.30 -19.01
N GLN A 7 21.16 -7.76 -19.34
CA GLN A 7 21.89 -7.43 -20.58
C GLN A 7 21.77 -8.53 -21.65
N GLN A 8 21.14 -9.66 -21.33
CA GLN A 8 21.01 -10.77 -22.28
C GLN A 8 19.83 -10.51 -23.24
N PRO A 9 19.98 -10.83 -24.54
CA PRO A 9 18.86 -10.82 -25.47
C PRO A 9 17.71 -11.70 -24.97
N VAL A 10 16.47 -11.20 -25.10
CA VAL A 10 15.29 -11.86 -24.52
C VAL A 10 15.09 -13.28 -25.09
N ASN A 11 15.41 -13.51 -26.36
CA ASN A 11 15.33 -14.81 -27.02
C ASN A 11 16.41 -15.81 -26.57
N GLU A 12 17.47 -15.38 -25.88
CA GLU A 12 18.57 -16.25 -25.43
C GLU A 12 18.40 -16.71 -23.97
N ILE A 13 17.44 -16.14 -23.23
CA ILE A 13 17.25 -16.45 -21.81
C ILE A 13 16.56 -17.80 -21.65
N LYS A 14 17.32 -18.80 -21.18
CA LYS A 14 16.84 -20.16 -20.91
C LYS A 14 16.12 -20.27 -19.55
N PRO A 15 15.17 -21.22 -19.38
CA PRO A 15 14.48 -21.46 -18.11
C PRO A 15 15.40 -21.64 -16.91
N LEU A 16 16.48 -22.42 -17.05
CA LEU A 16 17.42 -22.68 -15.96
C LEU A 16 18.16 -21.41 -15.52
N VAL A 17 18.51 -20.54 -16.47
CA VAL A 17 19.18 -19.26 -16.19
C VAL A 17 18.25 -18.35 -15.38
N LEU A 18 16.99 -18.24 -15.80
CA LEU A 18 15.98 -17.48 -15.07
C LEU A 18 15.70 -18.07 -13.68
N LEU A 19 15.56 -19.39 -13.58
CA LEU A 19 15.35 -20.10 -12.31
C LEU A 19 16.50 -19.83 -11.33
N ASN A 20 17.75 -19.87 -11.79
CA ASN A 20 18.91 -19.59 -10.94
C ASN A 20 18.88 -18.17 -10.36
N VAL A 21 18.42 -17.19 -11.13
CA VAL A 21 18.24 -15.81 -10.63
C VAL A 21 17.11 -15.74 -9.59
N LEU A 22 16.01 -16.45 -9.82
CA LEU A 22 14.89 -16.51 -8.87
C LEU A 22 15.28 -17.23 -7.57
N ARG A 23 16.03 -18.34 -7.66
CA ARG A 23 16.55 -19.09 -6.50
C ARG A 23 17.45 -18.25 -5.60
N ARG A 24 18.24 -17.32 -6.16
CA ARG A 24 19.01 -16.34 -5.36
C ARG A 24 18.12 -15.41 -4.53
N MET A 25 16.87 -15.20 -4.94
CA MET A 25 15.90 -14.44 -4.14
C MET A 25 15.30 -15.33 -3.05
N GLU A 26 14.93 -16.56 -3.41
CA GLU A 26 14.40 -17.56 -2.46
C GLU A 26 15.40 -17.88 -1.35
N SER A 27 16.68 -18.04 -1.69
CA SER A 27 17.77 -18.32 -0.73
C SER A 27 17.99 -17.20 0.29
N ARG A 28 17.46 -16.00 0.04
CA ARG A 28 17.47 -14.86 0.98
C ARG A 28 16.17 -14.73 1.77
N GLY A 29 15.27 -15.71 1.67
CA GLY A 29 13.94 -15.69 2.28
C GLY A 29 12.92 -14.81 1.55
N ALA A 30 13.27 -14.24 0.39
CA ALA A 30 12.41 -13.29 -0.34
C ALA A 30 11.46 -14.02 -1.33
N THR A 31 10.78 -15.07 -0.87
CA THR A 31 9.99 -15.98 -1.71
C THR A 31 8.78 -15.30 -2.39
N GLU A 32 8.03 -14.44 -1.70
CA GLU A 32 6.97 -13.62 -2.35
C GLU A 32 7.51 -12.71 -3.45
N LYS A 33 8.64 -12.07 -3.17
CA LYS A 33 9.27 -11.19 -4.16
C LYS A 33 9.72 -12.00 -5.37
N ALA A 34 10.27 -13.20 -5.15
CA ALA A 34 10.66 -14.10 -6.23
C ALA A 34 9.44 -14.48 -7.10
N LYS A 35 8.32 -14.87 -6.48
CA LYS A 35 7.06 -15.18 -7.17
C LYS A 35 6.56 -14.01 -8.02
N LYS A 36 6.53 -12.80 -7.45
CA LYS A 36 6.12 -11.58 -8.17
C LYS A 36 7.08 -11.23 -9.30
N VAL A 37 8.39 -11.39 -9.10
CA VAL A 37 9.38 -11.17 -10.16
C VAL A 37 9.18 -12.17 -11.30
N ARG A 38 8.95 -13.45 -11.01
CA ARG A 38 8.63 -14.46 -12.04
C ARG A 38 7.38 -14.06 -12.84
N GLN A 39 6.31 -13.61 -12.17
CA GLN A 39 5.09 -13.14 -12.85
C GLN A 39 5.39 -11.98 -13.80
N ARG A 40 6.17 -10.98 -13.36
CA ARG A 40 6.60 -9.87 -14.23
C ARG A 40 7.46 -10.32 -15.39
N CYS A 41 8.41 -11.24 -15.17
CA CYS A 41 9.17 -11.83 -16.27
C CYS A 41 8.22 -12.51 -17.27
N SER A 42 7.25 -13.29 -16.79
CA SER A 42 6.28 -13.96 -17.64
C SER A 42 5.45 -12.99 -18.49
N GLU A 43 5.07 -11.84 -17.93
CA GLU A 43 4.40 -10.75 -18.68
C GLU A 43 5.32 -10.16 -19.77
N VAL A 44 6.60 -9.89 -19.44
CA VAL A 44 7.59 -9.36 -20.40
C VAL A 44 7.82 -10.35 -21.54
N PHE A 45 8.02 -11.64 -21.25
CA PHE A 45 8.19 -12.67 -22.27
C PHE A 45 6.93 -12.84 -23.13
N ARG A 46 5.74 -12.77 -22.54
CA ARG A 46 4.49 -12.82 -23.31
C ARG A 46 4.40 -11.66 -24.31
N TYR A 47 4.79 -10.46 -23.89
CA TYR A 47 4.85 -9.30 -24.80
C TYR A 47 5.94 -9.47 -25.88
N ALA A 48 7.11 -9.99 -25.52
CA ALA A 48 8.18 -10.30 -26.48
C ALA A 48 7.72 -11.28 -27.56
N ILE A 49 6.92 -12.30 -27.19
CA ILE A 49 6.36 -13.28 -28.15
C ILE A 49 5.39 -12.62 -29.11
N VAL A 50 4.39 -11.88 -28.61
CA VAL A 50 3.39 -11.21 -29.46
C VAL A 50 4.04 -10.22 -30.43
N THR A 51 5.22 -9.69 -30.08
CA THR A 51 5.95 -8.74 -30.90
C THR A 51 7.12 -9.35 -31.69
N GLY A 52 7.21 -10.68 -31.78
CA GLY A 52 8.20 -11.39 -32.59
C GLY A 52 9.65 -11.33 -32.09
N ARG A 53 9.88 -10.93 -30.83
CA ARG A 53 11.22 -10.83 -30.21
C ARG A 53 11.66 -12.10 -29.48
N ALA A 54 10.73 -13.00 -29.21
CA ALA A 54 10.98 -14.31 -28.60
C ALA A 54 9.93 -15.29 -29.10
N GLU A 55 10.21 -16.59 -29.00
CA GLU A 55 9.28 -17.65 -29.42
C GLU A 55 8.68 -18.42 -28.24
N TYR A 56 9.28 -18.28 -27.05
CA TYR A 56 8.93 -19.07 -25.87
C TYR A 56 9.05 -18.26 -24.57
N ASN A 57 8.22 -18.61 -23.59
CA ASN A 57 8.17 -17.96 -22.28
C ASN A 57 8.81 -18.86 -21.20
N PRO A 58 10.10 -18.66 -20.87
CA PRO A 58 10.80 -19.48 -19.89
C PRO A 58 10.28 -19.31 -18.46
N ALA A 59 9.47 -18.29 -18.17
CA ALA A 59 8.97 -18.02 -16.82
C ALA A 59 7.66 -18.77 -16.50
N ALA A 60 6.94 -19.26 -17.52
CA ALA A 60 5.64 -19.93 -17.34
C ALA A 60 5.79 -21.22 -16.51
N ASP A 61 6.77 -22.04 -16.88
CA ASP A 61 6.96 -23.40 -16.35
C ASP A 61 7.74 -23.45 -15.04
N LEU A 62 8.28 -22.30 -14.56
CA LEU A 62 9.09 -22.27 -13.34
C LEU A 62 8.27 -22.38 -12.05
N THR A 63 6.95 -22.32 -12.13
CA THR A 63 6.08 -22.30 -10.94
C THR A 63 6.30 -23.55 -10.07
N SER A 64 6.43 -24.73 -10.67
CA SER A 64 6.66 -26.00 -9.96
C SER A 64 8.09 -26.16 -9.44
N ALA A 65 9.05 -25.45 -10.02
CA ALA A 65 10.47 -25.53 -9.66
C ALA A 65 10.90 -24.55 -8.55
N MET A 66 9.99 -23.65 -8.16
CA MET A 66 10.16 -22.67 -7.09
C MET A 66 9.68 -23.24 -5.75
N SER A 67 10.30 -22.81 -4.65
CA SER A 67 9.99 -23.30 -3.30
C SER A 67 8.60 -22.89 -2.80
N GLY A 68 7.92 -22.00 -3.52
CA GLY A 68 6.66 -21.41 -3.08
C GLY A 68 6.86 -20.39 -1.96
N HIS A 69 5.76 -19.81 -1.49
CA HIS A 69 5.76 -18.93 -0.33
C HIS A 69 4.59 -19.29 0.57
N GLU A 70 4.88 -19.48 1.85
CA GLU A 70 3.87 -19.54 2.90
C GLU A 70 3.62 -18.14 3.44
N SER A 71 2.39 -17.66 3.26
CA SER A 71 1.98 -16.35 3.75
C SER A 71 1.87 -16.37 5.27
N LYS A 72 2.77 -15.65 5.94
CA LYS A 72 2.58 -15.28 7.34
C LYS A 72 1.76 -14.00 7.40
N HIS A 73 0.56 -14.07 7.97
CA HIS A 73 -0.26 -12.89 8.22
C HIS A 73 0.44 -11.98 9.23
N TYR A 74 0.33 -10.67 9.00
CA TYR A 74 0.80 -9.70 9.99
C TYR A 74 -0.06 -9.77 11.25
N PRO A 75 0.54 -9.64 12.45
CA PRO A 75 -0.23 -9.45 13.67
C PRO A 75 -1.16 -8.25 13.52
N PHE A 76 -2.36 -8.37 14.07
CA PHE A 76 -3.36 -7.30 14.12
C PHE A 76 -3.89 -7.19 15.55
N LEU A 77 -4.37 -6.01 15.92
CA LEU A 77 -4.94 -5.77 17.24
C LEU A 77 -6.27 -6.50 17.37
N THR A 78 -6.42 -7.30 18.44
CA THR A 78 -7.72 -7.86 18.81
C THR A 78 -8.56 -6.83 19.57
N VAL A 79 -9.85 -7.09 19.73
CA VAL A 79 -10.77 -6.20 20.45
C VAL A 79 -10.33 -6.03 21.91
N GLU A 80 -9.81 -7.08 22.52
CA GLU A 80 -9.32 -7.12 23.90
C GLU A 80 -8.05 -6.30 24.09
N GLU A 81 -7.25 -6.13 23.04
CA GLU A 81 -6.00 -5.33 23.06
C GLU A 81 -6.25 -3.83 22.83
N LEU A 82 -7.41 -3.45 22.26
CA LEU A 82 -7.74 -2.05 21.97
C LEU A 82 -7.68 -1.13 23.19
N PRO A 83 -8.19 -1.48 24.38
CA PRO A 83 -8.11 -0.62 25.55
C PRO A 83 -6.68 -0.26 25.94
N ASP A 84 -5.77 -1.24 25.92
CA ASP A 84 -4.36 -1.00 26.28
C ASP A 84 -3.62 -0.25 25.18
N PHE A 85 -3.95 -0.52 23.92
CA PHE A 85 -3.48 0.31 22.80
C PHE A 85 -3.90 1.77 22.95
N PHE A 86 -5.17 2.06 23.28
CA PHE A 86 -5.63 3.44 23.47
C PHE A 86 -5.01 4.13 24.69
N LYS A 87 -4.73 3.39 25.77
CA LYS A 87 -3.96 3.91 26.92
C LYS A 87 -2.52 4.24 26.54
N ALA A 88 -1.88 3.41 25.72
CA ALA A 88 -0.53 3.68 25.24
C ALA A 88 -0.53 4.89 24.29
N LEU A 89 -1.50 4.95 23.37
CA LEU A 89 -1.64 6.02 22.40
C LEU A 89 -1.93 7.38 23.06
N SER A 90 -2.72 7.41 24.14
CA SER A 90 -3.00 8.66 24.88
C SER A 90 -1.78 9.20 25.64
N ARG A 91 -0.80 8.35 25.96
CA ARG A 91 0.47 8.73 26.60
C ARG A 91 1.57 9.07 25.59
N TYR A 92 1.29 9.04 24.30
CA TYR A 92 2.27 9.37 23.27
C TYR A 92 2.63 10.86 23.33
N ILE A 93 3.91 11.14 23.59
CA ILE A 93 4.44 12.51 23.79
C ILE A 93 4.78 13.20 22.45
N GLY A 94 4.64 12.50 21.32
CA GLY A 94 4.93 13.06 20.00
C GLY A 94 3.80 13.97 19.47
N SER A 95 3.67 14.03 18.15
CA SER A 95 2.69 14.93 17.53
C SER A 95 1.24 14.54 17.87
N PRO A 96 0.40 15.48 18.36
CA PRO A 96 -1.02 15.21 18.58
C PRO A 96 -1.76 14.86 17.29
N LEU A 97 -1.29 15.34 16.13
CA LEU A 97 -1.85 14.97 14.82
C LEU A 97 -1.72 13.46 14.56
N VAL A 98 -0.63 12.82 15.01
CA VAL A 98 -0.43 11.38 14.85
C VAL A 98 -1.41 10.59 15.71
N VAL A 99 -1.70 11.07 16.93
CA VAL A 99 -2.69 10.47 17.83
C VAL A 99 -4.09 10.54 17.22
N LEU A 100 -4.48 11.73 16.72
CA LEU A 100 -5.78 11.95 16.08
C LEU A 100 -5.91 11.14 14.78
N ALA A 101 -4.84 11.07 13.96
CA ALA A 101 -4.79 10.24 12.76
C ALA A 101 -5.03 8.76 13.06
N ALA A 102 -4.36 8.20 14.07
CA ALA A 102 -4.51 6.80 14.46
C ALA A 102 -5.93 6.50 14.94
N ARG A 103 -6.52 7.38 15.76
CA ARG A 103 -7.91 7.25 16.20
C ARG A 103 -8.89 7.31 15.03
N LEU A 104 -8.71 8.28 14.12
CA LEU A 104 -9.58 8.44 12.97
C LEU A 104 -9.49 7.22 12.03
N LEU A 105 -8.31 6.65 11.83
CA LEU A 105 -8.13 5.39 11.07
C LEU A 105 -8.90 4.23 11.68
N ILE A 106 -8.87 4.08 13.01
CA ILE A 106 -9.59 3.00 13.69
C ILE A 106 -11.11 3.17 13.54
N LEU A 107 -11.61 4.41 13.64
CA LEU A 107 -13.03 4.70 13.52
C LEU A 107 -13.57 4.57 12.09
N THR A 108 -12.74 4.87 11.09
CA THR A 108 -13.19 4.98 9.68
C THR A 108 -12.75 3.83 8.80
N GLY A 109 -11.70 3.09 9.16
CA GLY A 109 -11.17 1.98 8.39
C GLY A 109 -10.55 2.36 7.04
N VAL A 110 -10.39 3.65 6.74
CA VAL A 110 -9.79 4.12 5.49
C VAL A 110 -8.33 3.72 5.38
N ARG A 111 -7.80 3.73 4.15
CA ARG A 111 -6.38 3.44 3.94
C ARG A 111 -5.52 4.61 4.44
N THR A 112 -4.32 4.30 4.93
CA THR A 112 -3.36 5.32 5.39
C THR A 112 -3.02 6.36 4.32
N GLY A 113 -3.03 5.99 3.03
CA GLY A 113 -2.83 6.91 1.91
C GLY A 113 -4.03 7.83 1.63
N GLU A 114 -5.25 7.38 1.95
CA GLU A 114 -6.48 8.17 1.85
C GLU A 114 -6.51 9.22 2.97
N LEU A 115 -6.22 8.80 4.20
CA LEU A 115 -6.11 9.70 5.36
C LEU A 115 -5.06 10.79 5.18
N ARG A 116 -3.81 10.42 4.89
CA ARG A 116 -2.72 11.42 4.79
C ARG A 116 -2.91 12.42 3.67
N GLY A 117 -3.66 12.06 2.62
CA GLY A 117 -3.93 12.98 1.51
C GLY A 117 -5.28 13.70 1.62
N ALA A 118 -6.00 13.55 2.73
CA ALA A 118 -7.34 14.11 2.87
C ALA A 118 -7.32 15.65 2.83
N SER A 119 -8.20 16.21 2.00
CA SER A 119 -8.43 17.66 1.91
C SER A 119 -9.65 18.04 2.75
N TRP A 120 -9.66 19.26 3.30
CA TRP A 120 -10.84 19.77 4.02
C TRP A 120 -12.11 19.80 3.17
N SER A 121 -11.97 19.98 1.86
CA SER A 121 -13.08 19.96 0.90
C SER A 121 -13.78 18.61 0.79
N GLU A 122 -13.17 17.54 1.29
CA GLU A 122 -13.75 16.18 1.26
C GLU A 122 -14.72 15.93 2.42
N PHE A 123 -14.77 16.81 3.43
CA PHE A 123 -15.57 16.62 4.63
C PHE A 123 -16.82 17.50 4.62
N ASP A 124 -17.98 16.86 4.51
CA ASP A 124 -19.28 17.46 4.79
C ASP A 124 -19.64 17.18 6.25
N LEU A 125 -19.29 18.13 7.13
CA LEU A 125 -19.49 17.98 8.58
C LEU A 125 -20.96 18.09 9.00
N GLU A 126 -21.80 18.74 8.21
CA GLU A 126 -23.24 18.84 8.47
C GLU A 126 -23.93 17.50 8.22
N LYS A 127 -23.56 16.83 7.12
CA LYS A 127 -24.06 15.48 6.80
C LYS A 127 -23.30 14.36 7.49
N ALA A 128 -22.23 14.69 8.22
CA ALA A 128 -21.33 13.73 8.83
C ALA A 128 -20.74 12.71 7.85
N VAL A 129 -20.27 13.18 6.69
CA VAL A 129 -19.69 12.32 5.65
C VAL A 129 -18.33 12.86 5.21
N TRP A 130 -17.37 11.95 5.08
CA TRP A 130 -16.13 12.18 4.35
C TRP A 130 -16.19 11.47 3.00
N GLU A 131 -16.20 12.25 1.92
CA GLU A 131 -16.24 11.76 0.54
C GLU A 131 -14.84 11.82 -0.08
N ILE A 132 -14.22 10.65 -0.25
CA ILE A 132 -12.93 10.53 -0.94
C ILE A 132 -13.21 10.46 -2.45
N PRO A 133 -12.68 11.40 -3.25
CA PRO A 133 -13.03 11.53 -4.65
C PRO A 133 -12.45 10.39 -5.50
N ALA A 134 -13.11 10.09 -6.62
CA ALA A 134 -12.79 8.97 -7.50
C ALA A 134 -11.35 9.01 -8.04
N GLU A 135 -10.82 10.22 -8.26
CA GLU A 135 -9.47 10.50 -8.76
C GLU A 135 -8.38 9.99 -7.81
N ARG A 136 -8.68 9.94 -6.51
CA ARG A 136 -7.79 9.41 -5.47
C ARG A 136 -7.99 7.91 -5.22
N MET A 137 -9.05 7.33 -5.78
CA MET A 137 -9.44 5.94 -5.55
C MET A 137 -8.94 5.01 -6.66
N LYS A 138 -8.37 3.88 -6.27
CA LYS A 138 -7.84 2.86 -7.20
C LYS A 138 -8.89 2.35 -8.20
N MET A 139 -10.16 2.30 -7.79
CA MET A 139 -11.27 1.78 -8.60
C MET A 139 -12.08 2.87 -9.31
N LYS A 140 -11.62 4.13 -9.30
CA LYS A 140 -12.30 5.27 -9.95
C LYS A 140 -13.77 5.44 -9.54
N ARG A 141 -14.08 5.12 -8.28
CA ARG A 141 -15.40 5.33 -7.67
C ARG A 141 -15.21 6.13 -6.37
N PRO A 142 -16.03 7.15 -6.09
CA PRO A 142 -15.98 7.85 -4.82
C PRO A 142 -16.20 6.89 -3.65
N HIS A 143 -15.49 7.13 -2.55
CA HIS A 143 -15.67 6.38 -1.31
C HIS A 143 -16.29 7.28 -0.25
N LEU A 144 -17.56 7.01 0.07
CA LEU A 144 -18.27 7.69 1.15
C LEU A 144 -17.98 6.98 2.47
N VAL A 145 -17.52 7.75 3.45
CA VAL A 145 -17.19 7.30 4.79
C VAL A 145 -18.09 8.06 5.78
N PRO A 146 -19.13 7.42 6.33
CA PRO A 146 -19.93 8.00 7.40
C PRO A 146 -19.07 8.26 8.63
N LEU A 147 -19.21 9.43 9.24
CA LEU A 147 -18.46 9.85 10.42
C LEU A 147 -19.33 9.65 11.65
N SER A 148 -18.86 8.82 12.59
CA SER A 148 -19.47 8.74 13.92
C SER A 148 -19.27 10.05 14.69
N THR A 149 -20.01 10.24 15.78
CA THR A 149 -19.85 11.39 16.67
C THR A 149 -18.39 11.57 17.12
N GLN A 150 -17.70 10.48 17.46
CA GLN A 150 -16.29 10.52 17.87
C GLN A 150 -15.37 10.91 16.70
N ALA A 151 -15.68 10.47 15.47
CA ALA A 151 -14.92 10.86 14.30
C ALA A 151 -15.10 12.36 13.99
N LEU A 152 -16.33 12.87 14.09
CA LEU A 152 -16.62 14.30 13.95
C LEU A 152 -15.88 15.15 14.98
N GLU A 153 -15.86 14.75 16.24
CA GLU A 153 -15.10 15.43 17.29
C GLU A 153 -13.61 15.51 16.96
N ILE A 154 -13.02 14.42 16.46
CA ILE A 154 -11.63 14.39 16.01
C ILE A 154 -11.41 15.33 14.82
N VAL A 155 -12.30 15.30 13.82
CA VAL A 155 -12.19 16.16 12.64
C VAL A 155 -12.31 17.64 13.02
N GLN A 156 -13.17 17.98 13.99
CA GLN A 156 -13.30 19.34 14.51
C GLN A 156 -12.04 19.80 15.27
N GLN A 157 -11.43 18.91 16.07
CA GLN A 157 -10.14 19.20 16.71
C GLN A 157 -9.03 19.43 15.66
N LEU A 158 -8.95 18.57 14.64
CA LEU A 158 -8.03 18.73 13.52
C LEU A 158 -8.26 20.07 12.82
N LYS A 159 -9.51 20.49 12.63
CA LYS A 159 -9.85 21.76 11.97
C LYS A 159 -9.31 22.97 12.75
N GLY A 160 -9.34 22.92 14.08
CA GLY A 160 -8.71 23.94 14.93
C GLY A 160 -7.18 23.97 14.84
N MET A 161 -6.54 22.86 14.49
CA MET A 161 -5.07 22.75 14.41
C MET A 161 -4.50 23.01 13.01
N THR A 162 -5.18 22.51 11.97
CA THR A 162 -4.67 22.46 10.59
C THR A 162 -5.65 23.01 9.56
N GLY A 163 -6.78 23.60 9.99
CA GLY A 163 -7.82 24.16 9.10
C GLY A 163 -7.34 25.26 8.15
N GLN A 164 -6.23 25.91 8.48
CA GLN A 164 -5.59 26.92 7.63
C GLN A 164 -4.79 26.33 6.46
N TYR A 165 -4.51 25.03 6.47
CA TYR A 165 -3.78 24.33 5.41
C TYR A 165 -4.74 23.62 4.45
N PRO A 166 -4.33 23.33 3.21
CA PRO A 166 -5.18 22.60 2.26
C PRO A 166 -5.54 21.17 2.72
N LEU A 167 -4.60 20.51 3.40
CA LEU A 167 -4.74 19.13 3.86
C LEU A 167 -5.09 19.07 5.35
N VAL A 168 -5.89 18.07 5.71
CA VAL A 168 -6.19 17.74 7.11
C VAL A 168 -4.91 17.35 7.87
N PHE A 169 -4.02 16.63 7.21
CA PHE A 169 -2.72 16.20 7.73
C PHE A 169 -1.57 16.77 6.87
N PRO A 170 -1.14 18.02 7.13
CA PRO A 170 -0.08 18.66 6.36
C PRO A 170 1.29 18.04 6.64
N GLY A 171 2.16 18.03 5.62
CA GLY A 171 3.55 17.63 5.75
C GLY A 171 4.35 18.59 6.62
N ARG A 172 5.33 18.06 7.36
CA ARG A 172 6.14 18.84 8.31
C ARG A 172 6.93 19.99 7.64
N ASN A 173 7.42 19.76 6.42
CA ASN A 173 8.26 20.71 5.69
C ASN A 173 7.50 21.48 4.61
N ASP A 174 6.45 20.88 4.03
CA ASP A 174 5.61 21.47 3.00
C ASP A 174 4.15 21.15 3.33
N PRO A 175 3.36 22.12 3.80
CA PRO A 175 1.97 21.90 4.19
C PRO A 175 1.04 21.52 3.04
N ALA A 176 1.46 21.71 1.77
CA ALA A 176 0.71 21.29 0.60
C ALA A 176 0.98 19.82 0.20
N ARG A 177 1.93 19.15 0.87
CA ARG A 177 2.30 17.75 0.58
C ARG A 177 2.06 16.85 1.80
N ARG A 178 1.72 15.59 1.51
CA ARG A 178 1.55 14.52 2.50
C ARG A 178 2.86 13.87 2.94
#